data_AF-A0A2D6X5W4-F1
#
_entry.id   AF-A0A2D6X5W4-F1
#
_cell.length_a   1.000
_cell.length_b   1.000
_cell.length_c   1.000
_cell.angle_alpha   90.00
_cell.angle_beta   90.00
_cell.angle_gamma   90.00
#
_symmetry.space_group_name_H-M   'P 1'
#
loop_
_entity.id
_entity.type
_entity.pdbx_description
1 polymer ?
#
loop_
_entity_poly.entity_id
_entity_poly.type
_entity_poly.pdbx_seq_one_letter_code
_entity_poly.pdbx_strand_id
1 'polypeptide(L)'
;MRYVRNPLLRWLTILVVLLVALAFFTNDSGASSSFGDEQYCTHEVLEGLATHVGYAYYPWEETIELRRSWGQIPADWQLEDREHLAALHIVMSDRSYVGKRAWVLAVETGRVLWVDVVDAMANPGAVVDLTPQLFGYLLGRPDGPGSRGGQDVIVLIPTCQDTYSWPVYP
;
A
#
# COMPACT_ATOMS: atom_id res chain seq x y z
N MET A 1 19.76 -7.29 21.99
CA MET A 1 20.69 -7.69 20.91
C MET A 1 20.71 -6.57 19.89
N ARG A 2 21.86 -5.92 19.67
CA ARG A 2 21.97 -4.81 18.70
C ARG A 2 22.13 -5.42 17.31
N TYR A 3 21.12 -5.26 16.46
CA TYR A 3 21.24 -5.57 15.03
C TYR A 3 22.23 -4.59 14.41
N VAL A 4 23.40 -5.08 14.02
CA VAL A 4 24.34 -4.32 13.22
C VAL A 4 23.76 -4.28 11.80
N ARG A 5 23.08 -3.20 11.44
CA ARG A 5 22.65 -2.92 10.06
C ARG A 5 23.91 -2.94 9.19
N ASN A 6 24.08 -3.99 8.39
CA ASN A 6 25.21 -4.10 7.47
C ASN A 6 24.92 -3.20 6.27
N PRO A 7 25.59 -2.04 6.12
CA PRO A 7 25.29 -1.08 5.05
C PRO A 7 25.51 -1.69 3.67
N LEU A 8 26.37 -2.71 3.55
CA LEU A 8 26.60 -3.43 2.30
C LEU A 8 25.35 -4.18 1.83
N LEU A 9 24.56 -4.74 2.74
CA LEU A 9 23.34 -5.46 2.38
C LEU A 9 22.30 -4.51 1.76
N ARG A 10 22.16 -3.30 2.31
CA ARG A 10 21.24 -2.27 1.82
C ARG A 10 21.57 -1.84 0.39
N TRP A 11 22.87 -1.63 0.10
CA TRP A 11 23.32 -1.28 -1.25
C TRP A 11 23.11 -2.42 -2.25
N LEU A 12 23.29 -3.67 -1.81
CA LEU A 12 23.07 -4.83 -2.66
C LEU A 12 21.58 -4.96 -3.06
N THR A 13 20.66 -4.73 -2.12
CA THR A 13 19.22 -4.78 -2.40
C THR A 13 18.78 -3.70 -3.40
N ILE A 14 19.28 -2.47 -3.25
CA ILE A 14 18.99 -1.37 -4.17
C ILE A 14 19.48 -1.69 -5.59
N LEU A 15 20.68 -2.26 -5.71
CA LEU A 15 21.25 -2.66 -7.01
C LEU A 15 20.40 -3.72 -7.70
N VAL A 16 19.92 -4.73 -6.97
CA VAL A 16 19.07 -5.79 -7.53
C VAL A 16 17.73 -5.23 -8.02
N VAL A 17 17.09 -4.34 -7.25
CA VAL A 17 15.83 -3.70 -7.67
C VAL A 17 16.02 -2.86 -8.94
N LEU A 18 17.11 -2.11 -9.03
CA LEU A 18 17.43 -1.33 -10.24
C LEU A 18 17.65 -2.21 -11.47
N LEU A 19 18.35 -3.35 -11.33
CA LEU A 19 18.60 -4.27 -12.44
C LEU A 19 17.31 -4.95 -12.92
N VAL A 20 16.42 -5.32 -12.00
CA VAL A 20 15.11 -5.88 -12.34
C VAL A 20 14.28 -4.85 -13.08
N ALA A 21 14.19 -3.61 -12.58
CA ALA A 21 13.47 -2.53 -13.25
C ALA A 21 14.01 -2.30 -14.67
N LEU A 22 15.33 -2.24 -14.85
CA LEU A 22 15.95 -2.02 -16.16
C LEU A 22 15.62 -3.13 -17.18
N ALA A 23 15.54 -4.38 -16.74
CA ALA A 23 15.21 -5.51 -17.60
C ALA A 23 13.75 -5.50 -18.10
N PHE A 24 12.83 -4.92 -17.32
CA PHE A 24 11.45 -4.74 -17.77
C PHE A 24 11.32 -3.64 -18.83
N PHE A 25 12.16 -2.59 -18.78
CA PHE A 25 12.09 -1.50 -19.76
C PHE A 25 12.75 -1.81 -21.12
N THR A 26 13.70 -2.74 -21.20
CA THR A 26 14.42 -3.01 -22.46
C THR A 26 13.74 -4.05 -23.36
N ASN A 27 12.74 -4.78 -22.88
CA ASN A 27 12.14 -5.89 -23.62
C ASN A 27 10.95 -5.50 -24.51
N ASP A 28 10.64 -4.20 -24.62
CA ASP A 28 9.44 -3.69 -25.29
C ASP A 28 9.76 -2.84 -26.55
N SER A 29 10.70 -3.31 -27.37
CA SER A 29 11.12 -2.61 -28.61
C SER A 29 10.68 -3.30 -29.89
N GLY A 30 9.43 -3.78 -29.96
CA GLY A 30 9.00 -4.59 -31.10
C GLY A 30 7.50 -4.71 -31.38
N ALA A 31 6.70 -3.65 -31.31
CA ALA A 31 5.43 -3.58 -32.06
C ALA A 31 4.96 -2.12 -32.23
N SER A 32 4.98 -1.62 -33.47
CA SER A 32 4.28 -0.39 -33.84
C SER A 32 2.78 -0.68 -33.97
N SER A 33 2.05 -0.61 -32.86
CA SER A 33 0.61 -0.41 -32.88
C SER A 33 0.31 1.04 -32.57
N SER A 34 -0.68 1.60 -33.28
CA SER A 34 -1.24 2.92 -33.06
C SER A 34 -1.41 3.23 -31.57
N PHE A 35 -0.54 4.10 -31.03
CA PHE A 35 -0.70 4.65 -29.69
C PHE A 35 -1.89 5.62 -29.73
N GLY A 36 -3.08 5.10 -29.40
CA GLY A 36 -3.98 5.90 -28.57
C GLY A 36 -3.26 6.25 -27.27
N ASP A 37 -3.63 7.35 -26.64
CA ASP A 37 -3.07 7.84 -25.38
C ASP A 37 -3.23 6.79 -24.25
N GLU A 38 -2.41 5.73 -24.24
CA GLU A 38 -2.25 4.83 -23.11
C GLU A 38 -1.54 5.64 -22.02
N GLN A 39 -2.33 6.22 -21.11
CA GLN A 39 -1.80 6.82 -19.90
C GLN A 39 -1.08 5.74 -19.10
N TYR A 40 0.26 5.76 -19.13
CA TYR A 40 1.08 4.94 -18.26
C TYR A 40 0.77 5.28 -16.79
N CYS A 41 0.20 4.31 -16.07
CA CYS A 41 0.04 4.39 -14.63
C CYS A 41 1.41 4.43 -13.94
N THR A 42 1.78 5.57 -13.36
CA THR A 42 2.96 5.68 -12.50
C THR A 42 2.60 5.32 -11.05
N HIS A 43 3.61 5.22 -10.18
CA HIS A 43 3.42 4.93 -8.76
C HIS A 43 4.00 6.07 -7.91
N GLU A 44 3.20 6.54 -6.96
CA GLU A 44 3.69 7.30 -5.82
C GLU A 44 4.38 6.32 -4.86
N VAL A 45 5.57 6.69 -4.38
CA VAL A 45 6.39 5.83 -3.52
C VAL A 45 6.57 6.52 -2.17
N LEU A 46 6.03 5.91 -1.12
CA LEU A 46 6.20 6.39 0.25
C LEU A 46 7.12 5.45 1.02
N GLU A 47 8.21 5.97 1.56
CA GLU A 47 9.09 5.24 2.47
C GLU A 47 8.86 5.70 3.90
N GLY A 48 8.71 4.76 4.83
CA GLY A 48 8.58 5.12 6.23
C GLY A 48 8.16 3.97 7.13
N LEU A 49 7.47 4.30 8.21
CA LEU A 49 7.00 3.31 9.17
C LEU A 49 5.55 2.93 8.88
N ALA A 50 5.29 1.62 8.81
CA ALA A 50 3.96 1.08 9.04
C ALA A 50 3.74 0.96 10.54
N THR A 51 2.56 1.35 10.98
CA THR A 51 2.05 1.10 12.32
C THR A 51 0.74 0.33 12.26
N HIS A 52 0.14 0.06 13.41
CA HIS A 52 -1.18 -0.52 13.47
C HIS A 52 -2.07 0.30 14.41
N VAL A 53 -3.35 0.37 14.07
CA VAL A 53 -4.37 0.84 14.99
C VAL A 53 -5.31 -0.33 15.25
N GLY A 54 -5.42 -0.71 16.53
CA GLY A 54 -6.31 -1.82 16.91
C GLY A 54 -7.75 -1.53 16.50
N TYR A 55 -8.49 -2.55 16.07
CA TYR A 55 -9.92 -2.42 15.74
C TYR A 55 -10.74 -1.79 16.88
N ALA A 56 -10.33 -1.98 18.13
CA ALA A 56 -10.96 -1.35 19.29
C ALA A 56 -10.75 0.17 19.38
N TYR A 57 -9.82 0.73 18.61
CA TYR A 57 -9.37 2.13 18.70
C TYR A 57 -9.64 2.94 17.44
N TYR A 58 -10.02 2.30 16.34
CA TYR A 58 -10.32 2.98 15.09
C TYR A 58 -11.56 2.39 14.41
N PRO A 59 -12.57 3.23 14.10
CA PRO A 59 -13.87 2.79 13.59
C PRO A 59 -13.82 2.56 12.07
N TRP A 60 -13.13 1.49 11.65
CA TRP A 60 -12.90 1.18 10.24
C TRP A 60 -14.19 1.07 9.43
N GLU A 61 -15.24 0.46 10.00
CA GLU A 61 -16.52 0.25 9.32
C GLU A 61 -17.27 1.56 9.13
N GLU A 62 -17.38 2.37 10.19
CA GLU A 62 -18.04 3.66 10.14
C GLU A 62 -17.30 4.65 9.23
N THR A 63 -15.96 4.58 9.19
CA THR A 63 -15.19 5.39 8.23
C THR A 63 -15.54 5.02 6.80
N ILE A 64 -15.64 3.73 6.46
CA ILE A 64 -16.00 3.30 5.10
C ILE A 64 -17.40 3.79 4.73
N GLU A 65 -18.38 3.63 5.62
CA GLU A 65 -19.74 4.11 5.39
C GLU A 65 -19.78 5.63 5.15
N LEU A 66 -19.02 6.38 5.95
CA LEU A 66 -18.89 7.82 5.78
C LEU A 66 -18.26 8.18 4.42
N ARG A 67 -17.18 7.51 4.02
CA ARG A 67 -16.50 7.74 2.74
C ARG A 67 -17.37 7.40 1.53
N ARG A 68 -18.20 6.36 1.63
CA ARG A 68 -19.25 6.05 0.63
C ARG A 68 -20.26 7.18 0.54
N SER A 69 -20.75 7.69 1.67
CA SER A 69 -21.73 8.80 1.68
C SER A 69 -21.18 10.09 1.06
N TRP A 70 -19.85 10.25 1.05
CA TRP A 70 -19.14 11.37 0.43
C TRP A 70 -18.76 11.13 -1.03
N GLY A 71 -19.05 9.95 -1.59
CA GLY A 71 -18.69 9.60 -2.97
C GLY A 71 -17.18 9.42 -3.20
N GLN A 72 -16.41 9.20 -2.14
CA GLN A 72 -14.96 8.99 -2.23
C GLN A 72 -14.59 7.52 -2.46
N ILE A 73 -15.54 6.64 -2.20
CA ILE A 73 -15.47 5.21 -2.47
C ILE A 73 -16.79 4.84 -3.20
N PRO A 74 -16.77 3.98 -4.23
CA PRO A 74 -17.98 3.57 -4.93
C PRO A 74 -19.05 2.98 -4.00
N ALA A 75 -20.33 3.22 -4.31
CA ALA A 75 -21.44 2.76 -3.48
C ALA A 75 -21.61 1.23 -3.50
N ASP A 76 -21.21 0.60 -4.61
CA ASP A 76 -21.17 -0.85 -4.83
C ASP A 76 -19.85 -1.49 -4.37
N TRP A 77 -18.88 -0.69 -3.92
CA TRP A 77 -17.62 -1.19 -3.41
C TRP A 77 -17.86 -2.11 -2.21
N GLN A 78 -17.57 -3.38 -2.38
CA GLN A 78 -17.67 -4.36 -1.31
C GLN A 78 -16.34 -4.54 -0.62
N LEU A 79 -16.41 -4.70 0.70
CA LEU A 79 -15.32 -5.18 1.52
C LEU A 79 -15.12 -6.66 1.19
N GLU A 80 -14.40 -6.96 0.11
CA GLU A 80 -14.04 -8.35 -0.19
C GLU A 80 -13.24 -8.95 0.97
N ASP A 81 -12.41 -8.13 1.63
CA ASP A 81 -11.71 -8.49 2.85
C ASP A 81 -11.52 -7.27 3.78
N ARG A 82 -12.26 -7.24 4.90
CA ARG A 82 -12.14 -6.19 5.95
C ARG A 82 -10.75 -6.11 6.56
N GLU A 83 -9.94 -7.14 6.38
CA GLU A 83 -8.60 -7.17 6.90
C GLU A 83 -7.64 -6.33 6.06
N HIS A 84 -7.97 -6.02 4.80
CA HIS A 84 -7.09 -5.34 3.86
C HIS A 84 -7.15 -3.80 3.89
N LEU A 85 -7.62 -3.21 4.99
CA LEU A 85 -7.81 -1.76 5.11
C LEU A 85 -6.54 -1.04 5.56
N ALA A 86 -6.34 0.16 5.01
CA ALA A 86 -5.27 1.05 5.44
C ALA A 86 -5.72 2.52 5.51
N ALA A 87 -5.08 3.25 6.41
CA ALA A 87 -5.07 4.70 6.41
C ALA A 87 -3.66 5.18 6.05
N LEU A 88 -3.54 6.19 5.18
CA LEU A 88 -2.24 6.69 4.72
C LEU A 88 -2.03 8.15 5.13
N HIS A 89 -0.79 8.52 5.47
CA HIS A 89 -0.51 9.88 5.90
C HIS A 89 -0.64 10.88 4.76
N ILE A 90 -0.28 10.48 3.52
CA ILE A 90 -0.42 11.34 2.32
C ILE A 90 -1.86 11.79 2.07
N VAL A 91 -2.86 11.04 2.54
CA VAL A 91 -4.28 11.38 2.40
C VAL A 91 -4.64 12.64 3.21
N MET A 92 -3.83 13.01 4.21
CA MET A 92 -3.97 14.28 4.91
C MET A 92 -3.80 15.49 3.97
N SER A 93 -2.91 15.39 2.98
CA SER A 93 -2.68 16.47 2.00
C SER A 93 -3.45 16.28 0.70
N ASP A 94 -3.68 15.03 0.28
CA ASP A 94 -4.35 14.72 -0.98
C ASP A 94 -5.35 13.59 -0.82
N ARG A 95 -6.65 13.92 -0.82
CA ARG A 95 -7.71 12.93 -0.66
C ARG A 95 -7.98 12.08 -1.91
N SER A 96 -7.33 12.37 -3.04
CA SER A 96 -7.47 11.57 -4.27
C SER A 96 -6.93 10.14 -4.12
N TYR A 97 -6.13 9.88 -3.08
CA TYR A 97 -5.62 8.56 -2.76
C TYR A 97 -6.65 7.65 -2.05
N VAL A 98 -7.75 8.19 -1.52
CA VAL A 98 -8.85 7.38 -0.96
C VAL A 98 -9.49 6.55 -2.07
N GLY A 99 -9.78 5.28 -1.77
CA GLY A 99 -10.35 4.31 -2.71
C GLY A 99 -9.32 3.65 -3.62
N LYS A 100 -8.04 4.03 -3.53
CA LYS A 100 -6.96 3.36 -4.29
C LYS A 100 -6.46 2.12 -3.56
N ARG A 101 -6.02 1.14 -4.34
CA ARG A 101 -5.27 -0.02 -3.84
C ARG A 101 -3.78 0.30 -3.82
N ALA A 102 -3.12 0.05 -2.70
CA ALA A 102 -1.68 0.26 -2.53
C ALA A 102 -0.99 -1.06 -2.19
N TRP A 103 0.29 -1.17 -2.56
CA TRP A 103 1.14 -2.29 -2.15
C TRP A 103 2.04 -1.86 -1.00
N VAL A 104 2.13 -2.69 0.03
CA VAL A 104 2.99 -2.44 1.20
C VAL A 104 4.06 -3.53 1.25
N LEU A 105 5.32 -3.10 1.12
CA LEU A 105 6.52 -3.94 1.24
C LEU A 105 7.15 -3.76 2.61
N ALA A 106 7.24 -4.81 3.42
CA ALA A 106 8.06 -4.79 4.63
C ALA A 106 9.54 -4.96 4.28
N VAL A 107 10.35 -3.96 4.63
CA VAL A 107 11.79 -3.92 4.29
C VAL A 107 12.56 -5.04 4.99
N GLU A 108 12.24 -5.33 6.25
CA GLU A 108 13.01 -6.31 7.03
C GLU A 108 12.64 -7.76 6.70
N THR A 109 11.37 -8.03 6.43
CA THR A 109 10.88 -9.40 6.20
C THR A 109 10.74 -9.75 4.71
N GLY A 110 10.79 -8.76 3.82
CA GLY A 110 10.55 -8.92 2.38
C GLY A 110 9.09 -9.27 2.04
N ARG A 111 8.19 -9.19 3.01
CA ARG A 111 6.78 -9.55 2.82
C ARG A 111 6.04 -8.43 2.08
N VAL A 112 5.09 -8.85 1.26
CA VAL A 112 4.26 -7.97 0.44
C VAL A 112 2.80 -8.28 0.73
N LEU A 113 2.01 -7.23 0.86
CA LEU A 113 0.55 -7.29 0.86
C LEU A 113 -0.01 -6.11 0.09
N TRP A 114 -1.26 -6.23 -0.35
CA TRP A 114 -2.02 -5.11 -0.86
C TRP A 114 -2.97 -4.60 0.21
N VAL A 115 -3.32 -3.31 0.14
CA VAL A 115 -4.32 -2.66 1.01
C VAL A 115 -5.21 -1.75 0.19
N ASP A 116 -6.44 -1.56 0.66
CA ASP A 116 -7.33 -0.53 0.16
C ASP A 116 -7.29 0.70 1.09
N VAL A 117 -7.01 1.86 0.49
CA VAL A 117 -6.84 3.13 1.22
C VAL A 117 -8.20 3.73 1.52
N VAL A 118 -8.60 3.74 2.80
CA VAL A 118 -9.95 4.19 3.20
C VAL A 118 -9.94 5.45 4.05
N ASP A 119 -8.79 5.85 4.60
CA ASP A 119 -8.72 7.07 5.41
C ASP A 119 -7.37 7.78 5.38
N ALA A 120 -7.39 8.99 5.94
CA ALA A 120 -6.20 9.71 6.36
C ALA A 120 -5.78 9.32 7.78
N MET A 121 -4.47 9.17 7.99
CA MET A 121 -3.91 9.06 9.34
C MET A 121 -3.20 10.36 9.73
N ALA A 122 -3.47 10.84 10.95
CA ALA A 122 -2.86 12.07 11.47
C ALA A 122 -1.47 11.86 12.06
N ASN A 123 -1.01 10.61 12.23
CA ASN A 123 0.28 10.29 12.83
C ASN A 123 1.43 10.62 11.84
N PRO A 124 2.24 11.68 12.08
CA PRO A 124 3.30 12.07 11.15
C PRO A 124 4.54 11.16 11.24
N GLY A 125 4.61 10.28 12.24
CA GLY A 125 5.71 9.34 12.41
C GLY A 125 5.57 8.07 11.57
N ALA A 126 4.44 7.85 10.92
CA ALA A 126 4.14 6.67 10.12
C ALA A 126 3.52 7.08 8.78
N VAL A 127 3.79 6.28 7.74
CA VAL A 127 3.24 6.51 6.38
C VAL A 127 1.97 5.73 6.14
N VAL A 128 1.77 4.63 6.87
CA VAL A 128 0.59 3.76 6.78
C VAL A 128 0.22 3.20 8.15
N ASP A 129 -1.08 3.22 8.45
CA ASP A 129 -1.70 2.50 9.56
C ASP A 129 -2.48 1.32 9.00
N LEU A 130 -2.15 0.12 9.48
CA LEU A 130 -2.74 -1.14 9.06
C LEU A 130 -3.66 -1.72 10.15
N THR A 131 -4.52 -2.65 9.74
CA THR A 131 -5.19 -3.53 10.69
C THR A 131 -4.15 -4.38 11.46
N PRO A 132 -4.42 -4.79 12.71
CA PRO A 132 -3.47 -5.59 13.49
C PRO A 132 -3.02 -6.87 12.80
N GLN A 133 -3.91 -7.50 12.03
CA GLN A 133 -3.70 -8.74 11.30
C GLN A 133 -2.68 -8.53 10.16
N LEU A 134 -2.88 -7.52 9.31
CA LEU A 134 -1.92 -7.20 8.26
C LEU A 134 -0.57 -6.80 8.81
N PHE A 135 -0.56 -6.00 9.88
CA PHE A 135 0.68 -5.62 10.54
C PHE A 135 1.40 -6.85 11.11
N GLY A 136 0.66 -7.77 11.75
CA GLY A 136 1.17 -9.07 12.20
C GLY A 136 1.76 -9.89 11.04
N TYR A 137 1.07 -9.93 9.89
CA TYR A 137 1.57 -10.58 8.68
C TYR A 137 2.90 -9.96 8.22
N LEU A 138 3.03 -8.63 8.15
CA LEU A 138 4.29 -7.95 7.77
C LEU A 138 5.44 -8.30 8.72
N LEU A 139 5.16 -8.47 10.02
CA LEU A 139 6.12 -8.88 11.03
C LEU A 139 6.47 -10.39 10.99
N GLY A 140 5.82 -11.18 10.12
CA GLY A 140 5.95 -12.64 10.11
C GLY A 140 5.31 -13.33 11.31
N ARG A 141 4.30 -12.68 11.91
CA ARG A 141 3.54 -13.13 13.09
C ARG A 141 2.03 -13.01 12.82
N PRO A 142 1.48 -13.79 11.87
CA PRO A 142 0.09 -13.65 11.43
C PRO A 142 -0.93 -13.87 12.56
N ASP A 143 -0.61 -14.68 13.57
CA ASP A 143 -1.55 -15.06 14.64
C ASP A 143 -1.45 -14.20 15.91
N GLY A 144 -0.66 -13.12 15.90
CA GLY A 144 -0.38 -12.33 17.10
C GLY A 144 -0.65 -10.84 16.92
N PRO A 145 -1.17 -10.13 17.94
CA PRO A 145 -1.20 -8.68 17.90
C PRO A 145 0.23 -8.17 17.71
N GLY A 146 0.45 -7.39 16.67
CA GLY A 146 1.76 -6.79 16.40
C GLY A 146 2.30 -6.10 17.66
N SER A 147 3.60 -6.26 17.90
CA SER A 147 4.25 -5.64 19.05
C SER A 147 4.19 -4.11 18.93
N ARG A 148 4.18 -3.41 20.07
CA ARG A 148 4.41 -1.97 20.14
C ARG A 148 5.72 -1.62 19.41
N GLY A 149 5.60 -0.99 18.25
CA GLY A 149 6.70 -0.66 17.35
C GLY A 149 6.20 -0.41 15.94
N GLY A 150 6.97 0.30 15.12
CA GLY A 150 6.72 0.42 13.69
C GLY A 150 7.52 -0.63 12.90
N GLN A 151 7.09 -0.91 11.68
CA GLN A 151 7.83 -1.72 10.70
C GLN A 151 8.28 -0.80 9.57
N ASP A 152 9.58 -0.83 9.21
CA ASP A 152 10.05 -0.10 8.02
C ASP A 152 9.39 -0.70 6.77
N VAL A 153 8.75 0.15 5.97
CA VAL A 153 8.01 -0.22 4.76
C VAL A 153 8.27 0.71 3.58
N ILE A 154 7.96 0.20 2.39
CA ILE A 154 7.78 0.96 1.16
C ILE A 154 6.32 0.77 0.73
N VAL A 155 5.59 1.87 0.50
CA VAL A 155 4.22 1.86 -0.01
C VAL A 155 4.22 2.34 -1.44
N LEU A 156 3.65 1.56 -2.34
CA LEU A 156 3.49 1.90 -3.76
C LEU A 156 2.01 2.14 -4.03
N ILE A 157 1.67 3.35 -4.48
CA ILE A 157 0.28 3.74 -4.76
C ILE A 157 0.16 4.14 -6.23
N PRO A 158 -0.72 3.53 -7.03
CA PRO A 158 -0.90 3.93 -8.41
C PRO A 158 -1.39 5.39 -8.49
N THR A 159 -0.81 6.19 -9.38
CA THR A 159 -1.20 7.60 -9.58
C THR A 159 -2.48 7.70 -10.40
N CYS A 160 -2.68 6.76 -11.32
CA CYS A 160 -3.96 6.56 -11.98
C CYS A 160 -4.98 5.97 -11.00
N GLN A 161 -6.26 6.10 -11.34
CA GLN A 161 -7.19 5.10 -10.85
C GLN A 161 -6.80 3.81 -11.56
N ASP A 162 -6.28 2.84 -10.82
CA ASP A 162 -6.45 1.45 -11.24
C ASP A 162 -7.97 1.24 -11.27
N THR A 163 -8.56 1.57 -12.42
CA THR A 163 -9.77 0.93 -12.86
C THR A 163 -9.36 -0.51 -13.14
N TYR A 164 -9.16 -1.29 -12.08
CA TYR A 164 -9.94 -2.51 -12.03
C TYR A 164 -11.38 -2.01 -12.15
N SER A 165 -11.88 -1.96 -13.39
CA SER A 165 -13.25 -2.36 -13.63
C SER A 165 -13.38 -3.65 -12.84
N TRP A 166 -13.99 -3.55 -11.65
CA TRP A 166 -14.43 -4.72 -10.92
C TRP A 166 -15.14 -5.58 -11.97
N PRO A 167 -14.68 -6.82 -12.26
CA PRO A 167 -15.44 -7.64 -13.17
C PRO A 167 -16.81 -7.82 -12.53
N VAL A 168 -17.80 -7.13 -13.10
CA VAL A 168 -19.20 -7.44 -12.90
C VAL A 168 -19.36 -8.81 -13.55
N TYR A 169 -19.27 -9.87 -12.74
CA TYR A 169 -19.69 -11.18 -13.18
C TYR A 169 -21.21 -11.12 -13.40
N PRO A 170 -21.73 -11.54 -14.57
CA PRO A 170 -23.16 -11.63 -14.80
C PRO A 170 -23.84 -12.63 -13.86
#